data_AF-A0A843F7S4-F1
#
_entry.id   AF-A0A843F7S4-F1
#
_cell.length_a   1.000
_cell.length_b   1.000
_cell.length_c   1.000
_cell.angle_alpha   90.00
_cell.angle_beta   90.00
_cell.angle_gamma   90.00
#
_symmetry.space_group_name_H-M   'P 1'
#
loop_
_entity.id
_entity.type
_entity.pdbx_description
1 polymer ?
#
loop_
_entity_poly.entity_id
_entity_poly.type
_entity_poly.pdbx_seq_one_letter_code
_entity_poly.pdbx_strand_id
1 'polypeptide(L)'
;MEEYAYVLDYLPQGRPDANHSRREPVCYAVGESEFKLFELVPKAGANLMSGDRIYIGKDSSKRAEIDHVKRRVGSIDDMTSFAAGELEPVVECIVKNNQDRFI
;
A
#
# COMPACT_ATOMS: atom_id res chain seq x y z
N MET A 1 13.85 4.16 5.75
CA MET A 1 13.42 3.24 4.68
C MET A 1 12.25 2.47 5.23
N GLU A 2 11.18 2.30 4.45
CA GLU A 2 10.00 1.58 4.91
C GLU A 2 10.27 0.07 4.92
N GLU A 3 9.92 -0.59 6.02
CA GLU A 3 9.89 -2.05 6.10
C GLU A 3 8.47 -2.61 6.01
N TYR A 4 7.50 -1.86 6.53
CA TYR A 4 6.09 -2.20 6.51
C TYR A 4 5.27 -1.05 5.94
N ALA A 5 4.13 -1.41 5.37
CA ALA A 5 3.11 -0.47 4.91
C ALA A 5 1.73 -1.01 5.29
N TYR A 6 0.74 -0.12 5.31
CA TYR A 6 -0.66 -0.46 5.50
C TYR A 6 -1.40 -0.28 4.18
N VAL A 7 -2.20 -1.27 3.80
CA VAL A 7 -3.01 -1.23 2.60
C VAL A 7 -4.10 -0.17 2.74
N LEU A 8 -4.25 0.65 1.70
CA LEU A 8 -5.33 1.64 1.56
C LEU A 8 -6.43 1.11 0.62
N ASP A 9 -6.02 0.50 -0.50
CA ASP A 9 -6.92 -0.05 -1.51
C ASP A 9 -6.25 -1.20 -2.25
N TYR A 10 -7.04 -2.20 -2.66
CA TYR A 10 -6.59 -3.31 -3.47
C TYR A 10 -7.47 -3.48 -4.71
N LEU A 11 -6.82 -3.47 -5.88
CA LEU A 11 -7.44 -3.59 -7.19
C LEU A 11 -6.97 -4.91 -7.86
N PRO A 12 -7.66 -6.04 -7.66
CA PRO A 12 -7.24 -7.34 -8.20
C PRO A 12 -7.18 -7.38 -9.73
N GLN A 13 -8.01 -6.56 -10.41
CA GLN A 13 -8.04 -6.46 -11.87
C GLN A 13 -7.17 -5.31 -12.41
N GLY A 14 -6.42 -4.65 -11.54
CA GLY A 14 -5.64 -3.46 -11.86
C GLY A 14 -6.47 -2.19 -11.97
N ARG A 15 -5.79 -1.07 -12.27
CA ARG A 15 -6.45 0.23 -12.37
C ARG A 15 -7.37 0.28 -13.60
N PRO A 16 -8.57 0.87 -13.47
CA PRO A 16 -9.53 0.97 -14.58
C PRO A 16 -9.01 1.85 -15.73
N ASP A 17 -8.23 2.88 -15.41
CA ASP A 17 -7.63 3.83 -16.35
C ASP A 17 -6.35 3.30 -17.03
N ALA A 18 -5.83 2.14 -16.60
CA ALA A 18 -4.68 1.53 -17.25
C ALA A 18 -5.06 0.86 -18.58
N ASN A 19 -4.17 0.99 -19.58
CA ASN A 19 -4.27 0.27 -20.85
C ASN A 19 -4.53 -1.23 -20.61
N HIS A 20 -5.51 -1.81 -21.31
CA HIS A 20 -5.94 -3.20 -21.13
C HIS A 20 -4.78 -4.21 -21.19
N SER A 21 -3.79 -4.00 -22.06
CA SER A 21 -2.62 -4.87 -22.21
C SER A 21 -1.60 -4.76 -21.07
N ARG A 22 -1.74 -3.79 -20.17
CA ARG A 22 -0.86 -3.54 -19.02
C ARG A 22 -1.60 -3.59 -17.68
N ARG A 23 -2.83 -4.13 -17.66
CA ARG A 23 -3.57 -4.32 -16.42
C ARG A 23 -2.92 -5.46 -15.63
N GLU A 24 -2.50 -5.14 -14.43
CA GLU A 24 -1.97 -6.07 -13.45
C GLU A 24 -2.58 -5.71 -12.09
N PRO A 25 -2.71 -6.67 -11.16
CA PRO A 25 -3.17 -6.37 -9.80
C PRO A 25 -2.29 -5.31 -9.17
N VAL A 26 -2.91 -4.30 -8.55
CA VAL A 26 -2.17 -3.27 -7.81
C VAL A 26 -2.81 -3.01 -6.46
N CYS A 27 -2.00 -2.57 -5.51
CA CYS A 27 -2.45 -2.14 -4.19
C CYS A 27 -1.84 -0.77 -3.88
N TYR A 28 -2.66 0.15 -3.36
CA TYR A 28 -2.19 1.39 -2.76
C TYR A 28 -1.92 1.17 -1.28
N ALA A 29 -0.80 1.69 -0.78
CA ALA A 29 -0.41 1.54 0.61
C ALA A 29 0.35 2.76 1.14
N VAL A 30 0.29 2.98 2.45
CA VAL A 30 1.05 4.00 3.18
C VAL A 30 2.10 3.35 4.07
N GLY A 31 3.35 3.82 4.00
CA GLY A 31 4.45 3.33 4.82
C GLY A 31 4.21 3.60 6.30
N GLU A 32 4.56 2.63 7.16
CA GLU A 32 4.37 2.73 8.61
C GLU A 32 5.33 3.75 9.25
N SER A 33 6.55 3.87 8.71
CA SER A 33 7.61 4.66 9.33
C SER A 33 7.67 6.08 8.80
N GLU A 34 7.67 6.30 7.50
CA GLU A 34 7.84 7.64 6.90
C GLU A 34 6.58 8.12 6.17
N PHE A 35 5.46 7.40 6.29
CA PHE A 35 4.19 7.71 5.63
C PHE A 35 4.33 7.89 4.11
N LYS A 36 5.29 7.19 3.51
CA LYS A 36 5.47 7.21 2.05
C LYS A 36 4.32 6.47 1.38
N LEU A 37 3.77 7.07 0.34
CA LEU A 37 2.70 6.45 -0.44
C LEU A 37 3.29 5.57 -1.56
N PHE A 38 2.70 4.41 -1.77
CA PHE A 38 3.15 3.44 -2.74
C PHE A 38 2.00 2.91 -3.58
N GLU A 39 2.33 2.61 -4.84
CA GLU A 39 1.60 1.64 -5.65
C GLU A 39 2.47 0.38 -5.68
N LEU A 40 1.90 -0.73 -5.21
CA LEU A 40 2.55 -2.03 -5.04
C LEU A 40 1.95 -3.04 -6.01
N VAL A 41 2.74 -4.03 -6.40
CA VAL A 41 2.26 -5.20 -7.13
C VAL A 41 2.16 -6.38 -6.16
N PRO A 42 0.96 -6.87 -5.86
CA PRO A 42 0.77 -8.07 -5.05
C PRO A 42 1.19 -9.34 -5.78
N LYS A 43 1.54 -10.39 -5.03
CA LYS A 43 1.76 -11.73 -5.58
C LYS A 43 0.46 -12.30 -6.14
N ALA A 44 0.59 -13.24 -7.07
CA ALA A 44 -0.57 -13.94 -7.62
C ALA A 44 -1.36 -14.64 -6.50
N GLY A 45 -2.67 -14.37 -6.44
CA GLY A 45 -3.56 -14.94 -5.42
C GLY A 45 -3.47 -14.30 -4.03
N ALA A 46 -2.73 -13.19 -3.87
CA ALA A 46 -2.75 -12.42 -2.63
C ALA A 46 -4.18 -11.96 -2.29
N ASN A 47 -4.54 -12.06 -1.01
CA ASN A 47 -5.79 -11.53 -0.48
C ASN A 47 -5.44 -10.36 0.43
N LEU A 48 -5.73 -9.15 -0.01
CA LEU A 48 -5.43 -7.90 0.69
C LEU A 48 -6.72 -7.17 1.02
N MET A 49 -6.79 -6.63 2.23
CA MET A 49 -7.87 -5.77 2.71
C MET A 49 -7.30 -4.43 3.18
N SER A 50 -8.11 -3.37 3.10
CA SER A 50 -7.74 -2.07 3.67
C SER A 50 -7.43 -2.20 5.15
N GLY A 51 -6.33 -1.57 5.58
CA GLY A 51 -5.79 -1.66 6.93
C GLY A 51 -4.82 -2.83 7.17
N ASP A 52 -4.65 -3.76 6.22
CA ASP A 52 -3.67 -4.85 6.37
C ASP A 52 -2.25 -4.30 6.45
N ARG A 53 -1.49 -4.76 7.45
CA ARG A 53 -0.06 -4.44 7.61
C ARG A 53 0.78 -5.46 6.84
N ILE A 54 1.45 -5.00 5.79
CA ILE A 54 2.22 -5.81 4.84
C ILE A 54 3.71 -5.49 4.90
N TYR A 55 4.56 -6.50 4.69
CA TYR A 55 6.01 -6.32 4.60
C TYR A 55 6.43 -5.91 3.19
N ILE A 56 7.15 -4.78 3.08
CA ILE A 56 7.68 -4.23 1.81
C ILE A 56 9.20 -4.01 1.84
N GLY A 57 9.86 -4.44 2.91
CA GLY A 57 11.31 -4.25 3.11
C GLY A 57 12.17 -4.97 2.07
N LYS A 58 13.50 -4.78 2.16
CA LYS A 58 14.47 -5.26 1.15
C LYS A 58 14.53 -6.79 1.02
N ASP A 59 14.24 -7.50 2.10
CA ASP A 59 14.29 -8.96 2.13
C ASP A 59 13.05 -9.55 1.43
N SER A 60 13.18 -9.85 0.14
CA SER A 60 12.06 -10.38 -0.67
C SER A 60 11.52 -11.71 -0.16
N SER A 61 12.31 -12.48 0.60
CA SER A 61 11.86 -13.75 1.17
C SER A 61 10.78 -13.58 2.26
N LYS A 62 10.75 -12.42 2.91
CA LYS A 62 9.77 -12.08 3.96
C LYS A 62 8.48 -11.46 3.43
N ARG A 63 8.42 -11.08 2.15
CA ARG A 63 7.20 -10.52 1.56
C ARG A 63 6.22 -11.65 1.29
N ALA A 64 5.18 -11.78 2.11
CA ALA A 64 4.18 -12.84 1.92
C ALA A 64 3.19 -12.48 0.81
N GLU A 65 2.74 -11.22 0.76
CA GLU A 65 1.66 -10.77 -0.11
C GLU A 65 2.14 -9.90 -1.28
N ILE A 66 3.30 -9.24 -1.13
CA ILE A 66 3.81 -8.26 -2.10
C ILE A 66 4.94 -8.85 -2.93
N ASP A 67 4.86 -8.68 -4.24
CA ASP A 67 5.94 -9.04 -5.15
C ASP A 67 7.00 -7.93 -5.16
N HIS A 68 6.61 -6.73 -5.59
CA HIS A 68 7.50 -5.58 -5.64
C HIS A 68 6.77 -4.23 -5.51
N VAL A 69 7.55 -3.17 -5.31
CA VAL A 69 7.07 -1.78 -5.34
C VAL A 69 7.03 -1.35 -6.79
N LYS A 70 5.84 -1.01 -7.31
CA LYS A 70 5.69 -0.52 -8.69
C LYS A 70 6.23 0.89 -8.83
N ARG A 71 5.79 1.79 -7.94
CA ARG A 71 6.26 3.17 -7.86
C ARG A 71 5.94 3.80 -6.51
N ARG A 72 6.63 4.89 -6.22
CA ARG A 72 6.20 5.86 -5.21
C ARG A 72 5.07 6.70 -5.78
N VAL A 73 4.07 6.98 -4.96
CA VAL A 73 2.98 7.91 -5.27
C VAL A 73 3.36 9.30 -4.72
N GLY A 74 3.25 10.32 -5.58
CA GLY A 74 3.69 11.68 -5.27
C GLY A 74 2.58 12.55 -4.67
N SER A 75 1.35 12.39 -5.16
CA SER A 75 0.15 13.07 -4.64
C SER A 75 -0.96 12.06 -4.36
N ILE A 76 -1.86 12.42 -3.43
CA ILE A 76 -3.12 11.70 -3.18
C ILE A 76 -3.97 11.63 -4.47
N ASP A 77 -3.87 12.63 -5.34
CA ASP A 77 -4.59 12.69 -6.63
C ASP A 77 -4.19 11.58 -7.61
N ASP A 78 -3.04 10.94 -7.40
CA ASP A 78 -2.56 9.82 -8.24
C ASP A 78 -3.11 8.44 -7.77
N MET A 79 -3.92 8.44 -6.70
CA MET A 79 -4.55 7.26 -6.11
C MET A 79 -6.02 7.14 -6.54
N THR A 80 -6.66 6.02 -6.16
CA THR A 80 -8.12 5.92 -6.26
C THR A 80 -8.79 6.80 -5.20
N SER A 81 -10.02 7.22 -5.46
CA SER A 81 -10.82 7.94 -4.47
C SER A 81 -11.04 7.13 -3.18
N PHE A 82 -11.11 5.80 -3.29
CA PHE A 82 -11.20 4.90 -2.14
C PHE A 82 -9.91 4.91 -1.32
N ALA A 83 -8.74 4.72 -1.95
CA ALA A 83 -7.45 4.80 -1.27
C ALA A 83 -7.22 6.16 -0.57
N ALA A 84 -7.64 7.25 -1.21
CA ALA A 84 -7.55 8.59 -0.65
C ALA A 84 -8.42 8.74 0.60
N GLY A 85 -9.64 8.19 0.59
CA GLY A 85 -10.54 8.18 1.75
C GLY A 85 -10.04 7.33 2.91
N GLU A 86 -9.34 6.23 2.62
CA GLU A 86 -8.77 5.33 3.65
C GLU A 86 -7.49 5.86 4.30
N LEU A 87 -6.87 6.91 3.75
CA LEU A 87 -5.59 7.42 4.25
C LEU A 87 -5.69 7.92 5.69
N GLU A 88 -6.72 8.72 6.00
CA GLU A 88 -6.92 9.29 7.34
C GLU A 88 -7.12 8.20 8.43
N PRO A 89 -8.09 7.26 8.30
CA PRO A 89 -8.30 6.22 9.32
C PRO A 89 -7.09 5.29 9.47
N VAL A 90 -6.40 4.95 8.38
CA VAL A 90 -5.20 4.10 8.44
C VAL A 90 -4.03 4.82 9.13
N VAL A 91 -3.82 6.10 8.84
CA VAL A 91 -2.78 6.90 9.52
C VAL A 91 -3.08 7.04 11.02
N GLU A 92 -4.35 7.24 11.39
CA GLU A 92 -4.76 7.26 12.79
C GLU A 92 -4.40 5.93 13.50
N CYS A 93 -4.66 4.80 12.83
CA CYS A 93 -4.28 3.47 13.32
C CYS A 93 -2.76 3.35 13.51
N ILE A 94 -1.96 3.78 12.52
CA ILE A 94 -0.49 3.75 12.60
C ILE A 94 0.01 4.57 13.79
N VAL A 95 -0.50 5.79 13.99
CA VAL A 95 -0.09 6.67 15.09
C VAL A 95 -0.48 6.07 16.45
N LYS A 96 -1.71 5.55 16.58
CA LYS A 96 -2.18 4.90 17.81
C LYS A 96 -1.38 3.64 18.17
N ASN A 97 -0.94 2.88 17.17
CA ASN A 97 -0.13 1.69 17.39
C ASN A 97 1.34 2.00 17.71
N ASN A 98 1.78 3.24 17.53
CA ASN A 98 3.17 3.69 17.73
C ASN A 98 3.26 4.93 18.62
N GLN A 99 2.45 5.01 19.69
CA GLN A 99 2.34 6.21 20.53
C GLN A 99 3.69 6.73 21.04
N ASP A 100 4.59 5.85 21.49
CA ASP A 100 5.93 6.20 22.00
C ASP A 100 6.80 6.97 21.00
N ARG A 101 6.49 6.90 19.70
CA ARG A 101 7.20 7.63 18.65
C ARG A 101 6.68 9.06 18.47
N PHE A 102 5.42 9.32 18.80
CA PHE A 102 4.72 10.56 18.48
C PHE A 102 4.43 11.44 19.70
N ILE A 103 4.58 10.90 20.91
CA ILE A 103 4.33 11.55 22.21
C ILE A 103 5.60 11.49 23.05
#